data_AF-A0A355TYL5-F1
#
_entry.id   AF-A0A355TYL5-F1
#
_cell.length_a   1.000
_cell.length_b   1.000
_cell.length_c   1.000
_cell.angle_alpha   90.00
_cell.angle_beta   90.00
_cell.angle_gamma   90.00
#
_symmetry.space_group_name_H-M   'P 1'
#
loop_
_entity.id
_entity.type
_entity.pdbx_description
1 polymer ?
#
loop_
_entity_poly.entity_id
_entity_poly.type
_entity_poly.pdbx_seq_one_letter_code
_entity_poly.pdbx_strand_id
1 'polypeptide(L)' 'MRLLVVDGNSIVNRAFYGIRPLTTKDGQFTHAIYGFLTML' A
#
# COMPACT_ATOMS: atom_id res chain seq x y z
N MET A 1 4.79 25.56 -6.78
CA MET A 1 4.15 24.26 -6.46
C MET A 1 4.30 23.35 -7.66
N ARG A 2 4.54 22.05 -7.45
CA ARG A 2 4.54 21.03 -8.52
C ARG A 2 3.42 20.04 -8.23
N LEU A 3 2.66 19.69 -9.26
CA LEU A 3 1.59 18.69 -9.18
C LEU A 3 2.21 17.29 -9.28
N LEU A 4 1.87 16.43 -8.31
CA LEU A 4 2.16 15.00 -8.38
C LEU A 4 0.87 14.28 -8.79
N VAL A 5 0.94 13.50 -9.86
CA VAL A 5 -0.16 12.62 -10.30
C VAL A 5 0.25 11.19 -10.03
N VAL A 6 -0.64 10.43 -9.41
CA VAL A 6 -0.35 9.09 -8.88
C VAL A 6 -1.28 8.07 -9.53
N ASP A 7 -0.71 6.97 -10.04
CA ASP A 7 -1.49 5.78 -10.40
C ASP A 7 -1.68 4.89 -9.16
N GLY A 8 -2.85 5.03 -8.54
CA GLY A 8 -3.17 4.28 -7.32
C GLY A 8 -3.20 2.77 -7.51
N ASN A 9 -3.68 2.29 -8.66
CA ASN A 9 -3.83 0.86 -8.90
C ASN A 9 -2.47 0.17 -9.00
N SER A 10 -1.53 0.77 -9.74
CA SER A 10 -0.17 0.25 -9.87
C SER A 10 0.58 0.26 -8.53
N ILE A 11 0.44 1.32 -7.72
CA ILE A 11 1.13 1.42 -6.42
C ILE A 11 0.53 0.43 -5.41
N VAL A 12 -0.81 0.30 -5.32
CA VAL A 12 -1.43 -0.69 -4.42
C VAL A 12 -1.01 -2.10 -4.81
N ASN A 13 -0.95 -2.42 -6.11
CA ASN A 13 -0.51 -3.74 -6.57
C ASN A 13 0.95 -4.04 -6.14
N ARG A 14 1.84 -3.05 -6.27
CA ARG A 14 3.23 -3.17 -5.78
C ARG A 14 3.30 -3.31 -4.27
N ALA A 15 2.48 -2.56 -3.52
CA ALA A 15 2.43 -2.66 -2.07
C ALA A 15 1.90 -4.02 -1.59
N PHE A 16 0.92 -4.59 -2.28
CA PHE A 16 0.36 -5.91 -1.97
C PHE A 16 1.42 -7.03 -2.11
N TYR A 17 2.21 -7.02 -3.18
CA TYR A 17 3.24 -8.05 -3.40
C TYR A 17 4.61 -7.75 -2.78
N GLY A 18 4.91 -6.49 -2.48
CA GLY A 18 6.23 -6.05 -1.98
C GLY A 18 6.36 -6.01 -0.47
N ILE A 19 5.25 -5.95 0.27
CA ILE A 19 5.24 -5.93 1.72
C ILE A 19 4.87 -7.31 2.25
N ARG A 20 5.61 -7.79 3.26
CA ARG A 20 5.28 -9.04 3.95
C ARG A 20 3.83 -9.01 4.47
N PRO A 21 3.14 -10.14 4.59
CA PRO A 21 1.78 -10.14 5.13
C PRO A 21 1.72 -9.49 6.52
N LEU A 22 0.91 -8.45 6.63
CA LEU A 22 0.55 -7.76 7.86
C LEU A 22 -0.94 -7.96 8.08
N THR A 23 -1.32 -8.22 9.32
CA THR A 23 -2.71 -8.45 9.73
C THR A 23 -3.04 -7.66 10.99
N THR A 24 -4.31 -7.34 11.17
CA THR A 24 -4.84 -6.88 12.46
C THR A 24 -4.85 -8.02 13.47
N LYS A 25 -5.18 -7.71 14.73
CA LYS A 25 -5.37 -8.72 15.78
C LYS A 25 -6.43 -9.77 15.42
N ASP A 26 -7.41 -9.36 14.60
CA ASP A 26 -8.53 -10.19 14.17
C ASP A 26 -8.26 -10.89 12.84
N GLY A 27 -7.03 -10.80 12.33
CA GLY A 27 -6.56 -11.50 11.12
C GLY A 27 -6.81 -10.77 9.79
N GLN A 28 -7.33 -9.54 9.80
CA GLN A 28 -7.60 -8.80 8.56
C GLN A 28 -6.30 -8.27 7.94
N PHE A 29 -6.06 -8.55 6.66
CA PHE A 29 -4.83 -8.13 5.97
C PHE A 29 -4.77 -6.61 5.75
N THR A 30 -3.63 -6.00 6.04
CA THR A 30 -3.41 -4.54 5.94
C THR A 30 -2.17 -4.15 5.14
N HIS A 31 -1.32 -5.10 4.76
CA HIS A 31 -0.01 -4.85 4.15
C HIS A 31 -0.05 -4.01 2.87
N ALA A 32 -1.05 -4.20 2.01
CA ALA A 32 -1.20 -3.37 0.80
C ALA A 32 -1.50 -1.90 1.13
N ILE A 33 -2.36 -1.65 2.11
CA ILE A 33 -2.71 -0.29 2.54
C ILE A 33 -1.52 0.35 3.27
N TYR A 34 -0.88 -0.41 4.16
CA TYR A 34 0.32 0.03 4.86
C TYR A 34 1.43 0.41 3.87
N GLY A 35 1.71 -0.44 2.88
CA GLY A 35 2.71 -0.17 1.86
C GLY A 35 2.34 1.02 0.97
N PHE A 36 1.08 1.13 0.55
CA PHE A 36 0.61 2.25 -0.27
C PHE A 36 0.82 3.60 0.43
N LEU A 37 0.42 3.72 1.70
CA LEU A 37 0.57 4.96 2.47
C LEU A 37 2.03 5.28 2.80
N THR A 38 2.92 4.29 2.85
CA THR A 38 4.35 4.52 3.11
C THR A 38 5.09 5.04 1.87
N MET A 39 4.54 4.84 0.67
CA MET A 39 5.14 5.30 -0.60
C MET A 39 4.76 6.75 -0.96
N LEU A 40 3.76 7.32 -0.29
CA LEU A 40 3.27 8.69 -0.49
C LEU A 40 3.83 9.63 0.57
#